data_AF-A0A7X7N093-F1
#
_entry.id   AF-A0A7X7N093-F1
#
_cell.length_a   1.000
_cell.length_b   1.000
_cell.length_c   1.000
_cell.angle_alpha   90.00
_cell.angle_beta   90.00
_cell.angle_gamma   90.00
#
_symmetry.space_group_name_H-M   'P 1'
#
loop_
_entity.id
_entity.type
_entity.pdbx_description
1 polymer ?
#
loop_
_entity_poly.entity_id
_entity_poly.type
_entity_poly.pdbx_seq_one_letter_code
_entity_poly.pdbx_strand_id
1 'polypeptide(L)'
;MAMYDWNGNGNRNDMADNFIEYQIYKDCTSNNSTPRSSANSSGSSFWELAIELKPQECHKGYGTEALPLLMQSVHKLTGKTYFRARVEIDNHASQGLMKKLGARENGISEFLLHGDEIEKFQEENRDKITDEIRAIAADFCMEAEDILGYVLEYRIDVEKV
;
A
#
# COMPACT_ATOMS: atom_id res chain seq x y z
N MET A 1 -3.77 -11.72 -5.65
CA MET A 1 -3.87 -10.43 -4.95
C MET A 1 -2.50 -10.08 -4.42
N ALA A 2 -1.73 -9.33 -5.20
CA ALA A 2 -0.62 -8.53 -4.71
C ALA A 2 -1.18 -7.23 -4.11
N MET A 3 -0.41 -6.49 -3.30
CA MET A 3 -0.82 -5.13 -2.89
C MET A 3 -0.65 -4.11 -4.02
N TYR A 4 0.38 -4.30 -4.84
CA TYR A 4 0.72 -3.53 -6.05
C TYR A 4 1.66 -4.38 -6.92
N ASP A 5 1.83 -4.01 -8.20
CA ASP A 5 2.75 -4.68 -9.14
C ASP A 5 4.22 -4.44 -8.75
N TRP A 6 4.75 -5.31 -7.88
CA TRP A 6 6.09 -5.17 -7.32
C TRP A 6 7.21 -5.29 -8.36
N ASN A 7 7.03 -6.11 -9.39
CA ASN A 7 8.10 -6.42 -10.35
C ASN A 7 8.08 -5.50 -11.59
N GLY A 8 7.06 -4.64 -11.71
CA GLY A 8 6.97 -3.60 -12.73
C GLY A 8 6.82 -4.13 -14.16
N ASN A 9 6.37 -5.38 -14.32
CA ASN A 9 6.21 -5.98 -15.65
C ASN A 9 4.79 -5.78 -16.24
N GLY A 10 3.88 -5.14 -15.48
CA GLY A 10 2.51 -4.83 -15.90
C GLY A 10 1.59 -6.04 -15.95
N ASN A 11 2.02 -7.21 -15.48
CA ASN A 11 1.28 -8.45 -15.58
C ASN A 11 0.96 -8.97 -14.16
N ARG A 12 -0.27 -8.66 -13.70
CA ARG A 12 -0.82 -9.11 -12.41
C ARG A 12 -0.94 -10.65 -12.24
N ASN A 13 -0.43 -11.43 -13.19
CA ASN A 13 -0.57 -12.89 -13.34
C ASN A 13 0.76 -13.52 -13.77
N ASP A 14 1.86 -13.17 -13.10
CA ASP A 14 3.14 -13.78 -13.42
C ASP A 14 3.17 -15.22 -12.96
N MET A 15 3.22 -16.12 -13.93
CA MET A 15 3.39 -17.55 -13.70
C MET A 15 4.81 -17.91 -13.20
N ALA A 16 5.61 -16.93 -12.78
CA ALA A 16 6.89 -17.13 -12.09
C ALA A 16 6.70 -17.45 -10.59
N ASP A 17 5.55 -17.10 -10.00
CA ASP A 17 5.30 -17.17 -8.56
C ASP A 17 4.50 -18.42 -8.19
N ASN A 18 5.21 -19.52 -7.96
CA ASN A 18 4.57 -20.77 -7.54
C ASN A 18 4.21 -20.83 -6.05
N PHE A 19 4.38 -19.73 -5.31
CA PHE A 19 4.31 -19.66 -3.86
C PHE A 19 3.35 -18.56 -3.37
N ILE A 20 2.95 -18.65 -2.11
CA ILE A 20 2.36 -17.54 -1.36
C ILE A 20 3.53 -16.74 -0.81
N GLU A 21 3.53 -15.42 -1.00
CA GLU A 21 4.65 -14.59 -0.58
C GLU A 21 4.26 -13.56 0.48
N TYR A 22 5.10 -13.46 1.51
CA TYR A 22 5.07 -12.40 2.52
C TYR A 22 6.47 -11.81 2.63
N GLN A 23 6.58 -10.49 2.50
CA GLN A 23 7.85 -9.79 2.57
C GLN A 23 7.77 -8.66 3.61
N ILE A 24 8.88 -8.46 4.31
CA ILE A 24 9.08 -7.31 5.20
C ILE A 24 10.38 -6.62 4.80
N TYR A 25 10.23 -5.41 4.31
CA TYR A 25 11.34 -4.54 3.96
C TYR A 25 11.69 -3.69 5.18
N LYS A 26 12.96 -3.77 5.60
CA LYS A 26 13.45 -3.07 6.79
C LYS A 26 14.02 -1.73 6.41
N ASP A 27 13.80 -0.77 7.31
CA ASP A 27 14.45 0.54 7.31
C ASP A 27 14.34 1.28 5.97
N CYS A 28 13.17 1.15 5.35
CA CYS A 28 12.82 1.87 4.14
C CYS A 28 12.80 3.38 4.42
N THR A 29 13.32 4.15 3.46
CA THR A 29 13.28 5.61 3.47
C THR A 29 12.19 6.10 2.53
N SER A 30 11.48 7.17 2.91
CA SER A 30 10.61 7.88 1.97
C SER A 30 11.51 8.65 1.00
N ASN A 31 11.57 8.22 -0.27
CA ASN A 31 12.17 9.04 -1.31
C ASN A 31 11.10 10.07 -1.70
N ASN A 32 11.26 11.30 -1.20
CA ASN A 32 10.48 12.52 -1.49
C ASN A 32 9.03 12.62 -0.95
N SER A 33 8.84 13.69 -0.15
CA SER A 33 7.65 14.43 0.36
C SER A 33 6.51 14.64 -0.66
N THR A 34 5.19 14.68 -0.36
CA THR A 34 4.37 14.89 0.87
C THR A 34 2.86 14.75 0.50
N PRO A 35 1.94 14.43 1.44
CA PRO A 35 0.62 15.07 1.47
C PRO A 35 0.63 16.24 2.47
N ARG A 36 0.05 17.35 2.05
CA ARG A 36 -0.09 18.60 2.80
C ARG A 36 -1.07 18.45 3.95
N SER A 37 -0.70 17.72 5.01
CA SER A 37 -1.39 17.77 6.32
C SER A 37 -0.58 17.25 7.51
N SER A 38 0.64 16.74 7.33
CA SER A 38 1.53 16.42 8.46
C SER A 38 2.92 17.00 8.23
N ALA A 39 3.11 18.26 8.64
CA ALA A 39 4.45 18.77 8.88
C ALA A 39 5.13 17.91 9.95
N ASN A 40 6.35 17.43 9.64
CA ASN A 40 7.28 16.65 10.47
C ASN A 40 7.27 15.11 10.28
N SER A 41 7.94 14.63 9.24
CA SER A 41 8.69 13.36 9.36
C SER A 41 10.06 13.51 8.71
N SER A 42 11.00 14.09 9.47
CA SER A 42 12.42 13.96 9.19
C SER A 42 12.80 12.47 9.17
N GLY A 43 13.21 11.96 8.00
CA GLY A 43 14.04 10.76 7.83
C GLY A 43 13.70 9.51 8.66
N SER A 44 12.44 9.29 9.02
CA SER A 44 12.05 8.17 9.88
C SER A 44 11.97 6.91 9.05
N SER A 45 12.89 5.96 9.30
CA SER A 45 12.86 4.67 8.62
C SER A 45 11.66 3.85 9.09
N PHE A 46 10.91 3.29 8.15
CA PHE A 46 9.74 2.47 8.44
C PHE A 46 9.97 1.06 7.91
N TRP A 47 9.20 0.11 8.44
CA TRP A 47 9.21 -1.26 7.93
C TRP A 47 7.97 -1.45 7.08
N GLU A 48 8.16 -1.91 5.86
CA GLU A 48 7.07 -2.09 4.89
C GLU A 48 6.70 -3.56 4.75
N LEU A 49 5.41 -3.81 4.70
CA LEU A 49 4.80 -5.10 4.49
C LEU A 49 4.32 -5.22 3.05
N ALA A 50 4.62 -6.36 2.43
CA ALA A 50 4.04 -6.76 1.16
C ALA A 50 3.52 -8.20 1.25
N ILE A 51 2.41 -8.47 0.55
CA ILE A 51 1.82 -9.80 0.41
C ILE A 51 1.42 -10.00 -1.05
N GLU A 52 1.69 -11.19 -1.55
CA GLU A 52 1.19 -11.66 -2.83
C GLU A 52 0.58 -13.06 -2.71
N LEU A 53 -0.68 -13.15 -3.11
CA LEU A 53 -1.45 -14.39 -3.12
C LEU A 53 -1.85 -14.75 -4.54
N LYS A 54 -1.72 -16.03 -4.89
CA LYS A 54 -2.37 -16.57 -6.08
C LYS A 54 -3.89 -16.38 -6.00
N PRO A 55 -4.59 -16.17 -7.13
CA PRO A 55 -6.05 -16.07 -7.14
C PRO A 55 -6.76 -17.24 -6.44
N GLN A 56 -6.24 -18.46 -6.57
CA GLN A 56 -6.80 -19.68 -5.96
C GLN A 56 -6.54 -19.78 -4.45
N GLU A 57 -5.61 -18.97 -3.92
CA GLU A 57 -5.27 -18.91 -2.50
C GLU A 57 -5.91 -17.70 -1.80
N CYS A 58 -6.51 -16.77 -2.55
CA CYS A 58 -7.31 -15.69 -2.00
C CYS A 58 -8.49 -16.22 -1.17
N HIS A 59 -8.98 -15.41 -0.22
CA HIS A 59 -10.14 -15.70 0.63
C HIS A 59 -9.99 -16.91 1.57
N LYS A 60 -8.78 -17.43 1.78
CA LYS A 60 -8.47 -18.53 2.72
C LYS A 60 -7.89 -18.07 4.07
N GLY A 61 -8.02 -16.79 4.40
CA GLY A 61 -7.51 -16.23 5.66
C GLY A 61 -6.05 -15.78 5.66
N TYR A 62 -5.28 -16.03 4.60
CA TYR A 62 -3.87 -15.62 4.51
C TYR A 62 -3.61 -14.12 4.75
N GLY A 63 -4.45 -13.24 4.21
CA GLY A 63 -4.35 -11.81 4.50
C GLY A 63 -4.82 -11.45 5.91
N THR A 64 -5.96 -12.00 6.35
CA THR A 64 -6.63 -11.55 7.59
C THR A 64 -6.18 -12.26 8.87
N GLU A 65 -5.52 -13.41 8.76
CA GLU A 65 -5.09 -14.24 9.90
C GLU A 65 -3.58 -14.43 9.93
N ALA A 66 -2.96 -14.83 8.81
CA ALA A 66 -1.52 -15.08 8.79
C ALA A 66 -0.69 -13.79 8.86
N LEU A 67 -1.16 -12.71 8.23
CA LEU A 67 -0.46 -11.41 8.25
C LEU A 67 -0.37 -10.79 9.66
N PRO A 68 -1.45 -10.75 10.47
CA PRO A 68 -1.36 -10.42 11.91
C PRO A 68 -0.30 -11.22 12.67
N LEU A 69 -0.30 -12.55 12.49
CA LEU A 69 0.64 -13.43 13.19
C LEU A 69 2.09 -13.13 12.81
N LEU A 70 2.35 -12.84 11.53
CA LEU A 70 3.66 -12.41 11.06
C LEU A 70 4.07 -11.09 11.71
N MET A 71 3.20 -10.07 11.69
CA MET A 71 3.47 -8.77 12.29
C MET A 71 3.73 -8.87 13.80
N GLN A 72 2.92 -9.65 14.53
CA GLN A 72 3.11 -9.90 15.96
C GLN A 72 4.42 -10.65 16.24
N SER A 73 4.79 -11.61 15.38
CA SER A 73 6.07 -12.34 15.52
C SER A 73 7.26 -11.40 15.32
N VAL A 74 7.19 -10.53 14.31
CA VAL A 74 8.23 -9.54 14.03
C VAL A 74 8.32 -8.51 15.15
N HIS A 75 7.18 -8.04 15.66
CA HIS A 75 7.12 -7.16 16.83
C HIS A 75 7.82 -7.78 18.04
N LYS A 76 7.52 -9.04 18.39
CA LYS A 76 8.17 -9.74 19.50
C LYS A 76 9.69 -9.84 19.35
N LEU A 77 10.17 -10.01 18.11
CA LEU A 77 11.59 -10.16 17.82
C LEU A 77 12.35 -8.83 17.73
N THR A 78 11.69 -7.73 17.41
CA THR A 78 12.36 -6.49 16.97
C THR A 78 11.90 -5.23 17.71
N GLY A 79 10.79 -5.31 18.45
CA GLY A 79 10.14 -4.17 19.09
C GLY A 79 9.40 -3.24 18.13
N LYS A 80 9.31 -3.53 16.82
CA LYS A 80 8.59 -2.69 15.86
C LYS A 80 7.10 -2.69 16.15
N THR A 81 6.52 -1.51 16.34
CA THR A 81 5.13 -1.32 16.78
C THR A 81 4.17 -0.99 15.66
N TYR A 82 4.67 -0.69 14.47
CA TYR A 82 3.85 -0.43 13.30
C TYR A 82 4.57 -0.81 12.00
N PHE A 83 3.77 -1.02 10.96
CA PHE A 83 4.22 -1.30 9.60
C PHE A 83 3.52 -0.37 8.61
N ARG A 84 4.22 -0.06 7.52
CA ARG A 84 3.64 0.58 6.33
C ARG A 84 3.16 -0.51 5.37
N ALA A 85 2.05 -0.27 4.69
CA ALA A 85 1.66 -1.00 3.49
C ALA A 85 1.38 0.01 2.38
N ARG A 86 1.80 -0.30 1.16
CA ARG A 86 1.44 0.48 -0.03
C ARG A 86 0.45 -0.34 -0.85
N VAL A 87 -0.56 0.29 -1.44
CA VAL A 87 -1.63 -0.40 -2.17
C VAL A 87 -2.04 0.41 -3.40
N GLU A 88 -2.20 -0.25 -4.54
CA GLU A 88 -2.74 0.40 -5.75
C GLU A 88 -4.19 0.93 -5.54
N ILE A 89 -4.51 2.04 -6.20
CA ILE A 89 -5.80 2.74 -6.06
C ILE A 89 -6.97 1.90 -6.56
N ASP A 90 -6.77 1.06 -7.58
CA ASP A 90 -7.80 0.16 -8.11
C ASP A 90 -7.80 -1.21 -7.41
N ASN A 91 -6.88 -1.45 -6.47
CA ASN A 91 -6.79 -2.70 -5.73
C ASN A 91 -7.68 -2.72 -4.50
N HIS A 92 -8.99 -2.71 -4.74
CA HIS A 92 -10.01 -2.67 -3.68
C HIS A 92 -9.95 -3.87 -2.73
N ALA A 93 -9.47 -5.02 -3.19
CA ALA A 93 -9.34 -6.21 -2.34
C ALA A 93 -8.28 -6.00 -1.25
N SER A 94 -7.12 -5.45 -1.60
CA SER A 94 -6.06 -5.10 -0.65
C SER A 94 -6.45 -3.90 0.22
N GLN A 95 -7.14 -2.89 -0.30
CA GLN A 95 -7.68 -1.80 0.52
C GLN A 95 -8.69 -2.32 1.55
N GLY A 96 -9.58 -3.23 1.15
CA GLY A 96 -10.50 -3.91 2.05
C GLY A 96 -9.79 -4.74 3.12
N LEU A 97 -8.66 -5.38 2.78
CA LEU A 97 -7.80 -6.03 3.76
C LEU A 97 -7.22 -5.02 4.76
N MET A 98 -6.71 -3.87 4.30
CA MET A 98 -6.19 -2.83 5.19
C MET A 98 -7.25 -2.36 6.20
N LYS A 99 -8.48 -2.11 5.73
CA LYS A 99 -9.61 -1.75 6.60
C LYS A 99 -9.92 -2.85 7.64
N LYS A 100 -9.88 -4.13 7.24
CA LYS A 100 -10.08 -5.27 8.16
C LYS A 100 -8.99 -5.41 9.21
N LEU A 101 -7.75 -5.02 8.87
CA LEU A 101 -6.61 -5.04 9.79
C LEU A 101 -6.56 -3.79 10.70
N GLY A 102 -7.57 -2.92 10.64
CA GLY A 102 -7.59 -1.68 11.43
C GLY A 102 -6.49 -0.69 11.03
N ALA A 103 -5.97 -0.81 9.80
CA ALA A 103 -5.02 0.15 9.26
C ALA A 103 -5.68 1.51 9.10
N ARG A 104 -4.88 2.57 9.22
CA ARG A 104 -5.31 3.94 8.89
C ARG A 104 -4.64 4.41 7.61
N GLU A 105 -5.33 5.27 6.91
CA GLU A 105 -4.82 6.07 5.80
C GLU A 105 -3.63 6.90 6.31
N ASN A 106 -2.52 6.88 5.58
CA ASN A 106 -1.25 7.50 5.98
C ASN A 106 -0.61 8.33 4.86
N GLY A 107 -1.30 8.51 3.73
CA GLY A 107 -0.85 9.35 2.62
C GLY A 107 -0.72 8.58 1.31
N ILE A 108 0.10 9.09 0.42
CA ILE A 108 0.41 8.51 -0.88
C ILE A 108 1.92 8.52 -1.11
N SER A 109 2.39 7.64 -1.98
CA SER A 109 3.81 7.59 -2.36
C SER A 109 4.00 7.27 -3.83
N GLU A 110 5.06 7.80 -4.41
CA GLU A 110 5.52 7.38 -5.72
C GLU A 110 5.89 5.90 -5.71
N PHE A 111 5.71 5.22 -6.84
CA PHE A 111 6.09 3.82 -6.96
C PHE A 111 6.58 3.45 -8.36
N LEU A 112 5.70 3.41 -9.35
CA LEU A 112 6.08 3.12 -10.75
C LEU A 112 6.36 4.39 -11.56
N LEU A 113 5.68 5.48 -11.23
CA LEU A 113 5.83 6.78 -11.85
C LEU A 113 6.52 7.73 -10.88
N HIS A 114 7.35 8.63 -11.40
CA HIS A 114 8.11 9.59 -10.62
C HIS A 114 8.08 11.00 -11.22
N GLY A 115 7.97 12.03 -10.37
CA GLY A 115 8.04 13.44 -10.78
C GLY A 115 7.13 13.77 -11.97
N ASP A 116 7.68 14.35 -13.03
CA ASP A 116 6.96 14.78 -14.24
C ASP A 116 6.15 13.65 -14.92
N GLU A 117 6.49 12.39 -14.71
CA GLU A 117 5.71 11.25 -15.23
C GLU A 117 4.33 11.16 -14.58
N ILE A 118 4.24 11.53 -13.31
CA ILE A 118 2.97 11.56 -12.58
C ILE A 118 2.10 12.68 -13.09
N GLU A 119 2.65 13.88 -13.28
CA GLU A 119 1.90 15.02 -13.81
C GLU A 119 1.29 14.69 -15.18
N LYS A 120 2.09 14.11 -16.09
CA LYS A 120 1.60 13.65 -17.40
C LYS A 120 0.52 12.59 -17.26
N PHE A 121 0.72 11.61 -16.38
CA PHE A 121 -0.27 10.57 -16.15
C PHE A 121 -1.59 11.14 -15.61
N GLN A 122 -1.54 12.10 -14.69
CA GLN A 122 -2.72 12.78 -14.16
C GLN A 122 -3.48 13.54 -15.25
N GLU A 123 -2.77 14.26 -16.12
CA GLU A 123 -3.38 14.97 -17.26
C GLU A 123 -4.06 14.02 -18.25
N GLU A 124 -3.38 12.94 -18.62
CA GLU A 124 -3.85 11.96 -19.61
C GLU A 124 -5.00 11.08 -19.10
N ASN A 125 -5.16 10.96 -17.78
CA ASN A 125 -6.13 10.05 -17.15
C ASN A 125 -7.18 10.77 -16.30
N ARG A 126 -7.29 12.09 -16.42
CA ARG A 126 -8.25 12.89 -15.64
C ARG A 126 -9.71 12.47 -15.87
N ASP A 127 -10.02 12.05 -17.09
CA ASP A 127 -11.32 11.53 -17.49
C ASP A 127 -11.67 10.18 -16.85
N LYS A 128 -10.68 9.47 -16.30
CA LYS A 128 -10.86 8.18 -15.61
C LYS A 128 -11.20 8.34 -14.13
N ILE A 129 -11.35 9.57 -13.62
CA ILE A 129 -11.73 9.82 -12.23
C ILE A 129 -13.21 9.44 -12.03
N THR A 130 -13.42 8.26 -11.43
CA THR A 130 -14.74 7.76 -11.04
C THR A 130 -15.14 8.23 -9.64
N ASP A 131 -16.40 8.00 -9.26
CA ASP A 131 -16.87 8.31 -7.91
C ASP A 131 -16.20 7.45 -6.84
N GLU A 132 -15.77 6.23 -7.20
CA GLU A 132 -14.97 5.38 -6.32
C GLU A 132 -13.59 5.99 -6.05
N ILE A 133 -12.92 6.53 -7.07
CA ILE A 133 -11.63 7.22 -6.89
C ILE A 133 -11.82 8.47 -6.01
N ARG A 134 -12.91 9.23 -6.22
CA ARG A 134 -13.24 10.39 -5.36
C ARG A 134 -13.46 9.97 -3.91
N ALA A 135 -14.16 8.86 -3.67
CA ALA A 135 -14.39 8.34 -2.32
C ALA A 135 -13.08 7.91 -1.65
N ILE A 136 -12.19 7.23 -2.38
CA ILE A 136 -10.86 6.86 -1.87
C ILE A 136 -10.05 8.13 -1.55
N ALA A 137 -10.01 9.11 -2.44
CA ALA A 137 -9.29 10.36 -2.19
C ALA A 137 -9.83 11.07 -0.93
N ALA A 138 -11.15 11.07 -0.73
CA ALA A 138 -11.78 11.62 0.46
C ALA A 138 -11.38 10.87 1.76
N ASP A 139 -11.29 9.53 1.74
CA ASP A 139 -10.77 8.74 2.87
C ASP A 139 -9.35 9.21 3.27
N PHE A 140 -8.55 9.63 2.29
CA PHE A 140 -7.17 10.12 2.48
C PHE A 140 -7.08 11.64 2.69
N CYS A 141 -8.20 12.36 2.71
CA CYS A 141 -8.27 13.83 2.76
C CYS A 141 -7.51 14.52 1.61
N MET A 142 -7.63 13.98 0.40
CA MET A 142 -6.98 14.47 -0.83
C MET A 142 -7.99 14.67 -1.96
N GLU A 143 -7.59 15.40 -3.00
CA GLU A 143 -8.36 15.48 -4.23
C GLU A 143 -8.12 14.24 -5.10
N ALA A 144 -9.09 13.89 -5.94
CA ALA A 144 -9.03 12.68 -6.75
C ALA A 144 -7.91 12.74 -7.80
N GLU A 145 -7.64 13.91 -8.37
CA GLU A 145 -6.49 14.15 -9.24
C GLU A 145 -5.16 13.87 -8.54
N ASP A 146 -5.02 14.30 -7.27
CA ASP A 146 -3.75 14.24 -6.55
C ASP A 146 -3.30 12.81 -6.24
N ILE A 147 -4.25 11.87 -6.16
CA ILE A 147 -3.91 10.47 -5.88
C ILE A 147 -3.55 9.69 -7.16
N LEU A 148 -3.99 10.12 -8.35
CA LEU A 148 -3.69 9.41 -9.60
C LEU A 148 -2.18 9.32 -9.86
N GLY A 149 -1.73 8.12 -10.27
CA GLY A 149 -0.31 7.83 -10.51
C GLY A 149 0.49 7.44 -9.27
N TYR A 150 -0.10 7.56 -8.08
CA TYR A 150 0.50 7.15 -6.81
C TYR A 150 -0.06 5.81 -6.30
N VAL A 151 0.57 5.27 -5.26
CA VAL A 151 0.00 4.20 -4.43
C VAL A 151 -0.44 4.75 -3.07
N LEU A 152 -1.51 4.19 -2.53
CA LEU A 152 -2.07 4.53 -1.23
C LEU A 152 -1.19 3.97 -0.11
N GLU A 153 -0.81 4.81 0.86
CA GLU A 153 -0.08 4.38 2.04
C GLU A 153 -1.02 4.12 3.22
N TYR A 154 -0.92 2.94 3.79
CA TYR A 154 -1.59 2.58 5.03
C TYR A 154 -0.57 2.37 6.14
N ARG A 155 -0.97 2.75 7.35
CA ARG A 155 -0.24 2.42 8.58
C ARG A 155 -1.02 1.42 9.41
N ILE A 156 -0.36 0.33 9.74
CA ILE A 156 -0.90 -0.74 10.59
C ILE A 156 -0.15 -0.71 11.91
N ASP A 157 -0.83 -0.39 13.02
CA ASP A 157 -0.24 -0.49 14.36
C ASP A 157 -0.47 -1.91 14.90
N VAL A 158 0.60 -2.58 15.35
CA VAL A 158 0.54 -3.99 15.78
C VAL A 158 -0.43 -4.21 16.94
N GLU A 159 -0.61 -3.23 17.82
CA GLU A 159 -1.54 -3.32 18.95
C GLU A 159 -3.02 -3.41 18.53
N LYS A 160 -3.34 -3.05 17.28
CA LYS A 160 -4.70 -3.08 16.74
C LYS A 160 -5.01 -4.34 15.93
N VAL A 161 -4.03 -5.25 15.79
CA VAL A 161 -4.12 -6.45 14.95
C VAL A 161 -4.02 -7.73 15.75
#